data_AF-A0A7V2H9Q8-F1
#
_entry.id   AF-A0A7V2H9Q8-F1
#
_cell.length_a   1.000
_cell.length_b   1.000
_cell.length_c   1.000
_cell.angle_alpha   90.00
_cell.angle_beta   90.00
_cell.angle_gamma   90.00
#
_symmetry.space_group_name_H-M   'P 1'
#
loop_
_entity.id
_entity.type
_entity.pdbx_description
1 polymer ?
#
loop_
_entity_poly.entity_id
_entity_poly.type
_entity_poly.pdbx_seq_one_letter_code
_entity_poly.pdbx_strand_id
1 'polypeptide(L)'
;MDADILLSKTYLYEHNIRNQVIPNALFVSFRKNIGFDDPLLNLSTMKRGIENPNAIDDSRVFNQAKKEQAGWGDANINDRLIELLDDTNYFKNYNYGNAVGVYDLPGVVSGHNISLRRENALSVRGFSTEFQGWGLEDKHFAAKVVSQGNYVNPVLNSSVYHIGYGPRGGDQDRKINELNKNYEAYQKLLQEGWY
;
A
#
# COMPACT_ATOMS: atom_id res chain seq x y z
N MET A 1 2.33 11.74 1.56
CA MET A 1 2.77 11.11 2.82
C MET A 1 1.64 11.33 3.80
N ASP A 2 1.25 10.28 4.52
CA ASP A 2 0.15 10.34 5.47
C ASP A 2 0.58 11.07 6.76
N ALA A 3 -0.37 11.57 7.54
CA ALA A 3 -0.11 12.33 8.75
C ALA A 3 0.27 11.44 9.96
N ASP A 4 0.05 10.13 9.85
CA ASP A 4 0.27 9.13 10.89
C ASP A 4 1.49 8.24 10.68
N ILE A 5 2.41 8.65 9.82
CA ILE A 5 3.66 7.93 9.63
C ILE A 5 4.86 8.73 10.13
N LEU A 6 5.80 8.01 10.72
CA LEU A 6 7.14 8.52 10.98
C LEU A 6 8.08 7.89 9.95
N LEU A 7 8.86 8.74 9.28
CA LEU A 7 9.84 8.29 8.30
C LEU A 7 11.13 7.93 9.01
N SER A 8 11.76 6.84 8.58
CA SER A 8 13.15 6.62 8.91
C SER A 8 14.04 7.68 8.25
N LYS A 9 15.19 7.96 8.85
CA LYS A 9 16.16 8.97 8.37
C LYS A 9 16.67 8.70 6.96
N THR A 10 16.59 7.45 6.49
CA THR A 10 17.04 7.03 5.15
C THR A 10 15.91 7.03 4.13
N TYR A 11 14.64 7.13 4.55
CA TYR A 11 13.48 6.93 3.68
C TYR A 11 13.51 7.80 2.42
N LEU A 12 13.67 9.11 2.60
CA LEU A 12 13.69 10.06 1.48
C LEU A 12 14.86 9.80 0.54
N TYR A 13 16.04 9.46 1.07
CA TYR A 13 17.22 9.16 0.27
C TYR A 13 17.03 7.91 -0.58
N GLU A 14 16.59 6.81 0.05
CA GLU A 14 16.40 5.51 -0.61
C GLU A 14 15.35 5.57 -1.73
N HIS A 15 14.25 6.28 -1.48
CA HIS A 15 13.22 6.49 -2.49
C HIS A 15 13.70 7.45 -3.60
N ASN A 16 14.38 8.55 -3.25
CA ASN A 16 14.81 9.54 -4.22
C ASN A 16 15.82 8.97 -5.23
N ILE A 17 16.88 8.28 -4.76
CA ILE A 17 17.89 7.68 -5.64
C ILE A 17 17.24 6.67 -6.60
N ARG A 18 16.33 5.84 -6.12
CA ARG A 18 15.62 4.86 -6.97
C ARG A 18 14.76 5.51 -8.04
N ASN A 19 14.07 6.60 -7.72
CA ASN A 19 13.31 7.36 -8.72
C ASN A 19 14.23 7.98 -9.78
N GLN A 20 15.48 8.31 -9.46
CA GLN A 20 16.44 8.80 -10.46
C GLN A 20 16.92 7.68 -11.41
N VAL A 21 17.09 6.46 -10.89
CA VAL A 21 17.64 5.32 -11.65
C VAL A 21 16.57 4.57 -12.46
N ILE A 22 15.36 4.39 -11.91
CA ILE A 22 14.29 3.61 -12.55
C ILE A 22 13.10 4.54 -12.82
N PRO A 23 12.95 5.05 -14.06
CA PRO A 23 11.98 6.09 -14.38
C PRO A 23 10.52 5.63 -14.35
N ASN A 24 10.28 4.35 -14.66
CA ASN A 24 8.97 3.75 -14.80
C ASN A 24 8.67 2.81 -13.61
N ALA A 25 8.76 3.35 -12.39
CA ALA A 25 8.52 2.61 -11.17
C ALA A 25 7.62 3.36 -10.18
N LEU A 26 6.76 2.59 -9.53
CA LEU A 26 6.06 2.91 -8.30
C LEU A 26 6.73 2.15 -7.16
N PHE A 27 7.44 2.87 -6.31
CA PHE A 27 8.12 2.30 -5.17
C PHE A 27 7.21 2.25 -3.96
N VAL A 28 7.18 1.11 -3.29
CA VAL A 28 6.41 0.90 -2.05
C VAL A 28 7.37 0.51 -0.92
N SER A 29 7.21 1.12 0.24
CA SER A 29 7.88 0.71 1.47
C SER A 29 6.91 -0.03 2.38
N PHE A 30 7.43 -0.73 3.39
CA PHE A 30 6.62 -1.40 4.40
C PHE A 30 6.52 -0.57 5.67
N ARG A 31 5.65 -1.01 6.59
CA ARG A 31 5.44 -0.33 7.87
C ARG A 31 5.68 -1.23 9.07
N LYS A 32 6.04 -0.57 10.17
CA LYS A 32 5.96 -1.10 11.53
C LYS A 32 4.91 -0.31 12.30
N ASN A 33 3.89 -0.97 12.83
CA ASN A 33 2.90 -0.31 13.66
C ASN A 33 3.47 0.00 15.05
N ILE A 34 3.17 1.19 15.57
CA ILE A 34 3.56 1.65 16.91
C ILE A 34 2.36 2.24 17.67
N GLY A 35 2.42 2.18 19.00
CA GLY A 35 1.44 2.79 19.90
C GLY A 35 1.67 4.28 20.09
N PHE A 36 0.73 4.95 20.76
CA PHE A 36 0.82 6.38 21.09
C PHE A 36 1.82 6.70 22.19
N ASP A 37 2.12 5.70 23.01
CA ASP A 37 3.09 5.73 24.09
C ASP A 37 4.50 5.35 23.61
N ASP A 38 4.68 5.10 22.31
CA ASP A 38 5.97 4.69 21.76
C ASP A 38 7.02 5.83 21.92
N PRO A 39 8.20 5.54 22.50
CA PRO A 39 9.26 6.54 22.68
C PRO A 39 9.74 7.22 21.38
N LEU A 40 9.49 6.62 20.21
CA LEU A 40 9.79 7.22 18.91
C LEU A 40 8.97 8.50 18.64
N LEU A 41 7.81 8.64 19.28
CA LEU A 41 6.96 9.84 19.18
C LEU A 41 7.50 11.03 20.00
N ASN A 42 8.56 10.82 20.79
CA ASN A 42 9.22 11.91 21.48
C ASN A 42 9.90 12.86 20.48
N LEU A 43 9.62 14.17 20.60
CA LEU A 43 10.17 15.19 19.70
C LEU A 43 11.71 15.21 19.65
N SER A 44 12.39 14.91 20.75
CA SER A 44 13.86 14.83 20.77
C SER A 44 14.39 13.62 19.99
N THR A 45 13.65 12.51 19.99
CA THR A 45 13.95 11.33 19.16
C THR A 45 13.74 11.67 17.68
N MET A 46 12.57 12.22 17.33
CA MET A 46 12.27 12.63 15.95
C MET A 46 13.30 13.59 15.37
N LYS A 47 13.73 14.60 16.15
CA LYS A 47 14.74 15.59 15.72
C LYS A 47 16.12 14.99 15.44
N ARG A 48 16.50 13.91 16.11
CA ARG A 48 17.77 13.21 15.86
C ARG A 48 17.71 12.33 14.60
N GLY A 49 16.52 12.12 14.05
CA GLY A 49 16.26 11.13 13.03
C GLY A 49 15.92 9.78 13.64
N ILE A 50 14.96 9.10 13.02
CA ILE A 50 14.50 7.78 13.44
C ILE A 50 15.20 6.73 12.58
N GLU A 51 15.69 5.65 13.19
CA GLU A 51 16.28 4.54 12.44
C GLU A 51 15.21 3.76 11.67
N ASN A 52 15.62 2.92 10.72
CA ASN A 52 14.70 1.97 10.14
C ASN A 52 14.18 0.99 11.20
N PRO A 53 12.91 0.55 11.11
CA PRO A 53 12.39 -0.49 11.98
C PRO A 53 13.15 -1.81 11.78
N ASN A 54 13.56 -2.43 12.89
CA ASN A 54 14.23 -3.74 12.88
C ASN A 54 13.29 -4.90 12.50
N ALA A 55 11.98 -4.70 12.65
CA ALA A 55 10.96 -5.68 12.32
C ALA A 55 9.78 -5.00 11.64
N ILE A 56 9.14 -5.70 10.70
CA ILE A 56 8.01 -5.21 9.90
C ILE A 56 6.78 -6.05 10.25
N ASP A 57 5.64 -5.41 10.47
CA ASP A 57 4.34 -6.07 10.72
C ASP A 57 3.29 -5.61 9.70
N ASP A 58 3.76 -5.39 8.49
CA ASP A 58 2.95 -5.07 7.32
C ASP A 58 2.27 -6.33 6.78
N SER A 59 0.98 -6.25 6.52
CA SER A 59 0.20 -7.37 5.96
C SER A 59 0.64 -7.76 4.56
N ARG A 60 1.44 -6.93 3.89
CA ARG A 60 2.07 -7.21 2.59
C ARG A 60 3.39 -7.96 2.71
N VAL A 61 3.85 -8.30 3.92
CA VAL A 61 5.02 -9.16 4.14
C VAL A 61 4.55 -10.52 4.64
N PHE A 62 3.77 -10.52 5.72
CA PHE A 62 3.18 -11.73 6.29
C PHE A 62 1.69 -11.50 6.52
N ASN A 63 0.86 -12.42 6.00
CA ASN A 63 -0.57 -12.41 6.28
C ASN A 63 -1.09 -13.83 6.49
N GLN A 64 -2.04 -13.97 7.40
CA GLN A 64 -2.88 -15.17 7.45
C GLN A 64 -4.15 -14.81 6.69
N ALA A 65 -4.46 -15.51 5.60
CA ALA A 65 -5.72 -15.29 4.91
C ALA A 65 -6.88 -15.45 5.91
N LYS A 66 -7.76 -14.45 6.00
CA LYS A 66 -8.93 -14.47 6.90
C LYS A 66 -10.21 -14.45 6.08
N LYS A 67 -11.20 -15.22 6.52
CA LYS A 67 -12.56 -15.26 5.93
C LYS A 67 -13.22 -13.87 5.85
N GLU A 68 -12.87 -12.97 6.75
CA GLU A 68 -13.38 -11.59 6.86
C GLU A 68 -12.76 -10.62 5.84
N GLN A 69 -11.81 -11.04 5.00
CA GLN A 69 -11.35 -10.27 3.84
C GLN A 69 -12.39 -10.33 2.69
N ALA A 70 -13.67 -10.31 3.07
CA ALA A 70 -14.85 -10.44 2.23
C ALA A 70 -14.86 -9.36 1.12
N GLY A 71 -15.19 -9.78 -0.10
CA GLY A 71 -15.20 -8.94 -1.30
C GLY A 71 -14.21 -9.35 -2.38
N TRP A 72 -13.30 -10.30 -2.11
CA TRP A 72 -12.20 -10.69 -3.00
C TRP A 72 -12.23 -12.18 -3.35
N GLY A 73 -13.27 -12.62 -4.06
CA GLY A 73 -13.37 -13.93 -4.73
C GLY A 73 -13.22 -15.18 -3.85
N ASP A 74 -14.14 -16.13 -3.97
CA ASP A 74 -14.08 -17.41 -3.24
C ASP A 74 -12.79 -18.23 -3.50
N ALA A 75 -12.05 -17.90 -4.57
CA ALA A 75 -10.94 -18.68 -5.09
C ALA A 75 -9.63 -18.64 -4.29
N ASN A 76 -9.47 -17.74 -3.31
CA ASN A 76 -8.20 -17.58 -2.57
C ASN A 76 -8.31 -17.75 -1.05
N ILE A 77 -9.43 -18.28 -0.55
CA ILE A 77 -9.70 -18.51 0.88
C ILE A 77 -9.23 -19.92 1.28
N ASN A 78 -7.93 -20.19 1.15
CA ASN A 78 -7.34 -21.30 1.90
C ASN A 78 -6.67 -20.70 3.14
N ASP A 79 -6.93 -21.24 4.32
CA ASP A 79 -6.29 -20.89 5.60
C ASP A 79 -4.79 -21.24 5.54
N ARG A 80 -4.03 -20.49 4.74
CA ARG A 80 -2.58 -20.61 4.61
C ARG A 80 -1.92 -19.32 5.03
N LEU A 81 -0.73 -19.47 5.59
CA LEU A 81 0.20 -18.38 5.74
C LEU A 81 0.63 -17.92 4.34
N ILE A 82 0.58 -16.62 4.11
CA ILE A 82 1.02 -15.96 2.89
C ILE A 82 2.25 -15.14 3.24
N GLU A 83 3.37 -15.49 2.62
CA GLU A 83 4.63 -14.75 2.71
C GLU A 83 4.80 -14.00 1.40
N LEU A 84 4.14 -12.83 1.30
CA LEU A 84 3.81 -12.25 0.00
C LEU A 84 5.04 -11.98 -0.86
N LEU A 85 6.15 -11.51 -0.27
CA LEU A 85 7.38 -11.22 -1.00
C LEU A 85 8.03 -12.48 -1.54
N ASP A 86 8.01 -13.57 -0.79
CA ASP A 86 8.63 -14.84 -1.19
C ASP A 86 7.73 -15.56 -2.21
N ASP A 87 6.43 -15.65 -1.93
CA ASP A 87 5.42 -16.27 -2.80
C ASP A 87 5.36 -15.60 -4.18
N THR A 88 5.65 -14.30 -4.26
CA THR A 88 5.53 -13.51 -5.49
C THR A 88 6.86 -13.17 -6.15
N ASN A 89 8.00 -13.61 -5.59
CA ASN A 89 9.34 -13.18 -5.99
C ASN A 89 9.44 -11.64 -6.06
N TYR A 90 9.18 -10.98 -4.94
CA TYR A 90 9.16 -9.53 -4.80
C TYR A 90 8.24 -8.85 -5.83
N PHE A 91 6.99 -9.33 -5.92
CA PHE A 91 5.92 -8.88 -6.82
C PHE A 91 6.10 -9.22 -8.31
N LYS A 92 7.18 -9.89 -8.71
CA LYS A 92 7.45 -10.23 -10.12
C LYS A 92 6.51 -11.30 -10.70
N ASN A 93 5.78 -12.03 -9.86
CA ASN A 93 4.90 -13.12 -10.29
C ASN A 93 3.41 -12.72 -10.39
N TYR A 94 3.06 -11.43 -10.22
CA TYR A 94 1.69 -10.93 -10.38
C TYR A 94 1.26 -10.70 -11.85
N ASN A 95 1.72 -11.56 -12.74
CA ASN A 95 1.54 -11.41 -14.18
C ASN A 95 0.10 -11.79 -14.57
N TYR A 96 -0.44 -11.19 -15.63
CA TYR A 96 -1.72 -11.59 -16.25
C TYR A 96 -2.93 -11.65 -15.29
N GLY A 97 -2.99 -10.77 -14.29
CA GLY A 97 -4.11 -10.72 -13.33
C GLY A 97 -4.02 -11.76 -12.22
N ASN A 98 -2.87 -12.41 -12.05
CA ASN A 98 -2.62 -13.30 -10.91
C ASN A 98 -2.76 -12.54 -9.59
N ALA A 99 -3.24 -13.26 -8.57
CA ALA A 99 -3.34 -12.80 -7.20
C ALA A 99 -2.85 -13.89 -6.23
N VAL A 100 -2.29 -13.46 -5.10
CA VAL A 100 -1.90 -14.33 -3.98
C VAL A 100 -2.71 -13.87 -2.77
N GLY A 101 -3.66 -14.71 -2.34
CA GLY A 101 -4.65 -14.27 -1.35
C GLY A 101 -5.53 -13.16 -1.90
N VAL A 102 -5.62 -12.06 -1.16
CA VAL A 102 -6.34 -10.85 -1.55
C VAL A 102 -5.46 -9.81 -2.24
N TYR A 103 -4.23 -10.16 -2.60
CA TYR A 103 -3.28 -9.22 -3.19
C TYR A 103 -3.06 -9.57 -4.65
N ASP A 104 -3.47 -8.67 -5.53
CA ASP A 104 -2.96 -8.55 -6.91
C ASP A 104 -1.90 -7.44 -6.98
N LEU A 105 -1.27 -7.22 -8.14
CA LEU A 105 -0.21 -6.22 -8.28
C LEU A 105 -0.65 -4.80 -7.84
N PRO A 106 -1.84 -4.30 -8.18
CA PRO A 106 -2.29 -3.01 -7.64
C PRO A 106 -2.60 -3.05 -6.15
N GLY A 107 -3.08 -4.19 -5.63
CA GLY A 107 -3.47 -4.38 -4.23
C GLY A 107 -2.31 -4.39 -3.23
N VAL A 108 -1.07 -4.55 -3.67
CA VAL A 108 0.11 -4.41 -2.77
C VAL A 108 0.53 -2.95 -2.54
N VAL A 109 -0.08 -2.00 -3.22
CA VAL A 109 0.21 -0.58 -3.06
C VAL A 109 -0.62 -0.02 -1.91
N SER A 110 0.06 0.65 -0.97
CA SER A 110 -0.58 1.40 0.11
C SER A 110 -0.12 2.84 0.04
N GLY A 111 -1.04 3.77 -0.19
CA GLY A 111 -0.75 5.16 -0.58
C GLY A 111 -0.02 5.97 0.49
N HIS A 112 -0.08 5.52 1.75
CA HIS A 112 0.61 6.19 2.85
C HIS A 112 2.15 6.20 2.69
N ASN A 113 2.76 5.19 2.06
CA ASN A 113 4.23 5.06 1.96
C ASN A 113 4.75 4.65 0.57
N ILE A 114 4.31 5.40 -0.45
CA ILE A 114 4.75 5.23 -1.84
C ILE A 114 5.63 6.37 -2.33
N SER A 115 6.37 6.13 -3.41
CA SER A 115 6.97 7.19 -4.22
C SER A 115 6.98 6.81 -5.69
N LEU A 116 6.79 7.78 -6.55
CA LEU A 116 6.93 7.68 -7.99
C LEU A 116 7.35 9.04 -8.55
N ARG A 117 7.80 9.07 -9.80
CA ARG A 117 8.06 10.34 -10.47
C ARG A 117 6.78 11.15 -10.64
N ARG A 118 6.91 12.47 -10.51
CA ARG A 118 5.80 13.40 -10.69
C ARG A 118 5.12 13.23 -12.05
N GLU A 119 5.89 13.00 -13.11
CA GLU A 119 5.36 12.77 -14.46
C GLU A 119 4.41 11.55 -14.52
N ASN A 120 4.77 10.44 -13.87
CA ASN A 120 3.94 9.24 -13.80
C ASN A 120 2.68 9.45 -12.95
N ALA A 121 2.77 10.23 -11.87
CA ALA A 121 1.60 10.58 -11.06
C ALA A 121 0.61 11.48 -11.83
N LEU A 122 1.13 12.39 -12.66
CA LEU A 122 0.32 13.31 -13.46
C LEU A 122 -0.31 12.62 -14.67
N SER A 123 0.39 11.67 -15.31
CA SER A 123 -0.16 10.94 -16.47
C SER A 123 -1.44 10.16 -16.10
N VAL A 124 -1.56 9.74 -14.83
CA VAL A 124 -2.76 9.04 -14.31
C VAL A 124 -3.75 9.95 -13.59
N ARG A 125 -3.51 11.27 -13.58
CA ARG A 125 -4.34 12.29 -12.91
C ARG A 125 -4.55 12.05 -11.40
N GLY A 126 -3.56 11.47 -10.71
CA GLY A 126 -3.63 11.24 -9.27
C GLY A 126 -4.74 10.26 -8.83
N PHE A 127 -5.20 10.39 -7.59
CA PHE A 127 -6.26 9.53 -7.02
C PHE A 127 -7.65 9.94 -7.50
N SER A 128 -8.58 8.98 -7.60
CA SER A 128 -9.96 9.27 -8.00
C SER A 128 -10.76 9.82 -6.82
N THR A 129 -11.55 10.86 -7.07
CA THR A 129 -12.47 11.45 -6.08
C THR A 129 -13.79 10.69 -5.95
N GLU A 130 -14.00 9.62 -6.72
CA GLU A 130 -15.20 8.78 -6.63
C GLU A 130 -15.22 7.89 -5.39
N PHE A 131 -14.04 7.57 -4.85
CA PHE A 131 -13.92 6.79 -3.62
C PHE A 131 -14.21 7.68 -2.40
N GLN A 132 -15.12 7.22 -1.54
CA GLN A 132 -15.51 7.92 -0.33
C GLN A 132 -15.28 7.04 0.89
N GLY A 133 -14.73 7.62 1.96
CA GLY A 133 -14.41 6.87 3.18
C GLY A 133 -13.24 5.92 2.95
N TRP A 134 -13.40 4.66 3.34
CA TRP A 134 -12.30 3.68 3.35
C TRP A 134 -12.31 2.72 2.15
N GLY A 135 -11.13 2.54 1.53
CA GLY A 135 -10.83 1.41 0.63
C GLY A 135 -10.74 1.74 -0.87
N LEU A 136 -9.94 0.93 -1.58
CA LEU A 136 -9.79 0.82 -3.04
C LEU A 136 -9.25 2.03 -3.83
N GLU A 137 -9.22 3.21 -3.25
CA GLU A 137 -8.56 4.40 -3.83
C GLU A 137 -7.10 4.12 -4.24
N ASP A 138 -6.30 3.61 -3.30
CA ASP A 138 -4.91 3.21 -3.53
C ASP A 138 -4.76 2.18 -4.65
N LYS A 139 -5.61 1.16 -4.63
CA LYS A 139 -5.60 0.07 -5.62
C LYS A 139 -5.91 0.61 -7.01
N HIS A 140 -6.91 1.48 -7.12
CA HIS A 140 -7.28 2.11 -8.39
C HIS A 140 -6.15 3.00 -8.92
N PHE A 141 -5.56 3.82 -8.06
CA PHE A 141 -4.40 4.62 -8.43
C PHE A 141 -3.24 3.75 -8.94
N ALA A 142 -2.90 2.68 -8.21
CA ALA A 142 -1.86 1.74 -8.59
C ALA A 142 -2.15 1.05 -9.92
N ALA A 143 -3.40 0.64 -10.16
CA ALA A 143 -3.81 0.08 -11.44
C ALA A 143 -3.54 1.06 -12.59
N LYS A 144 -3.69 2.38 -12.37
CA LYS A 144 -3.45 3.39 -13.42
C LYS A 144 -1.99 3.54 -13.72
N VAL A 145 -1.19 3.56 -12.66
CA VAL A 145 0.25 3.66 -12.79
C VAL A 145 0.80 2.43 -13.52
N VAL A 146 0.33 1.23 -13.16
CA VAL A 146 0.72 -0.04 -13.79
C VAL A 146 0.27 -0.12 -15.25
N SER A 147 -0.95 0.31 -15.58
CA SER A 147 -1.43 0.28 -16.97
C SER A 147 -0.66 1.22 -17.91
N GLN A 148 0.01 2.24 -17.35
CA GLN A 148 0.98 3.09 -18.07
C GLN A 148 2.38 2.49 -18.18
N GLY A 149 2.56 1.20 -17.88
CA GLY A 149 3.83 0.48 -18.02
C GLY A 149 4.82 0.67 -16.86
N ASN A 150 4.35 1.10 -15.69
CA ASN A 150 5.19 1.21 -14.50
C ASN A 150 5.24 -0.11 -13.72
N TYR A 151 6.40 -0.42 -13.17
CA TYR A 151 6.60 -1.56 -12.25
C TYR A 151 6.28 -1.17 -10.81
N VAL A 152 5.70 -2.08 -10.03
CA VAL A 152 5.58 -1.93 -8.58
C VAL A 152 6.78 -2.58 -7.91
N ASN A 153 7.62 -1.78 -7.26
CA ASN A 153 8.90 -2.22 -6.72
C ASN A 153 8.96 -2.04 -5.19
N PRO A 154 9.15 -3.12 -4.41
CA PRO A 154 9.31 -2.99 -2.97
C PRO A 154 10.70 -2.41 -2.63
N VAL A 155 10.74 -1.46 -1.69
CA VAL A 155 11.98 -0.89 -1.13
C VAL A 155 12.24 -1.55 0.23
N LEU A 156 13.11 -2.56 0.25
CA LEU A 156 13.33 -3.39 1.44
C LEU A 156 14.22 -2.74 2.50
N ASN A 157 15.09 -1.81 2.10
CA ASN A 157 16.06 -1.14 2.98
C ASN A 157 15.52 0.18 3.55
N SER A 158 14.21 0.40 3.44
CA SER A 158 13.53 1.57 3.97
C SER A 158 12.13 1.17 4.40
N SER A 159 11.67 1.69 5.53
CA SER A 159 10.32 1.47 6.03
C SER A 159 9.88 2.63 6.91
N VAL A 160 8.59 2.70 7.17
CA VAL A 160 8.00 3.74 8.02
C VAL A 160 7.47 3.14 9.31
N TYR A 161 7.35 3.95 10.34
CA TYR A 161 6.48 3.63 11.47
C TYR A 161 5.09 4.17 11.20
N HIS A 162 4.05 3.42 11.50
CA HIS A 162 2.66 3.83 11.35
C HIS A 162 2.00 3.86 12.73
N ILE A 163 1.43 5.00 13.11
CA ILE A 163 0.84 5.20 14.43
C ILE A 163 -0.56 4.55 14.42
N GLY A 164 -0.77 3.57 15.30
CA GLY A 164 -2.03 2.84 15.36
C GLY A 164 -3.14 3.62 16.06
N TYR A 165 -3.97 4.36 15.32
CA TYR A 165 -5.11 5.11 15.87
C TYR A 165 -6.36 4.26 16.19
N GLY A 166 -6.34 2.94 15.95
CA GLY A 166 -7.57 2.16 15.84
C GLY A 166 -8.40 2.57 14.62
N PRO A 167 -9.69 2.18 14.52
CA PRO A 167 -10.54 2.60 13.43
C PRO A 167 -10.81 4.12 13.50
N ARG A 168 -10.33 4.87 12.50
CA ARG A 168 -10.66 6.29 12.37
C ARG A 168 -12.14 6.45 11.98
N GLY A 169 -12.94 7.07 12.85
CA GLY A 169 -14.24 7.64 12.48
C GLY A 169 -15.45 6.66 12.42
N GLY A 170 -15.36 5.45 12.97
CA GLY A 170 -16.51 4.55 13.02
C GLY A 170 -16.18 3.16 13.55
N ASP A 171 -17.17 2.27 13.50
CA ASP A 171 -17.01 0.85 13.77
C ASP A 171 -16.56 0.08 12.51
N GLN A 172 -16.32 -1.23 12.69
CA GLN A 172 -15.92 -2.13 11.62
C GLN A 172 -17.00 -2.25 10.53
N ASP A 173 -18.28 -2.19 10.90
CA ASP A 173 -19.41 -2.34 9.97
C ASP A 173 -19.47 -1.17 8.98
N ARG A 174 -19.21 0.06 9.47
CA ARG A 174 -19.08 1.23 8.60
C ARG A 174 -17.97 1.06 7.57
N LYS A 175 -16.79 0.59 7.99
CA LYS A 175 -15.66 0.35 7.07
C LYS A 175 -16.00 -0.68 5.99
N ILE A 176 -16.71 -1.76 6.36
CA ILE A 176 -17.16 -2.78 5.41
C ILE A 176 -18.15 -2.18 4.41
N ASN A 177 -19.11 -1.38 4.89
CA ASN A 177 -20.08 -0.72 4.01
C ASN A 177 -19.44 0.27 3.04
N GLU A 178 -18.46 1.06 3.50
CA GLU A 178 -17.67 1.95 2.64
C GLU A 178 -16.85 1.16 1.61
N LEU A 179 -16.19 0.07 2.03
CA LEU A 179 -15.46 -0.81 1.11
C LEU A 179 -16.37 -1.38 0.02
N ASN A 180 -17.54 -1.89 0.37
CA ASN A 180 -18.49 -2.47 -0.59
C ASN A 180 -18.95 -1.44 -1.63
N LYS A 181 -19.31 -0.23 -1.20
CA LYS A 181 -19.66 0.88 -2.12
C LYS A 181 -18.50 1.25 -3.03
N ASN A 182 -17.29 1.34 -2.46
CA ASN A 182 -16.09 1.64 -3.23
C ASN A 182 -15.75 0.52 -4.21
N TYR A 183 -16.12 -0.73 -3.92
CA TYR A 183 -15.92 -1.86 -4.84
C TYR A 183 -16.79 -1.74 -6.08
N GLU A 184 -18.05 -1.34 -5.94
CA GLU A 184 -18.92 -1.04 -7.07
C GLU A 184 -18.36 0.09 -7.94
N ALA A 185 -17.90 1.18 -7.31
CA ALA A 185 -17.25 2.29 -8.00
C ALA A 185 -15.97 1.84 -8.73
N TYR A 186 -15.14 1.02 -8.07
CA TYR A 186 -13.92 0.45 -8.66
C TYR A 186 -14.23 -0.36 -9.91
N GLN A 187 -15.22 -1.26 -9.86
CA GLN A 187 -15.59 -2.09 -11.01
C GLN A 187 -16.10 -1.25 -12.20
N LYS A 188 -16.86 -0.19 -11.92
CA LYS A 188 -17.30 0.75 -12.95
C LYS A 188 -16.11 1.47 -13.60
N LEU A 189 -15.20 2.01 -12.79
CA LEU A 189 -14.00 2.72 -13.27
C LEU A 189 -13.07 1.81 -14.09
N LEU A 190 -12.99 0.51 -13.76
CA LEU A 190 -12.21 -0.45 -14.57
C LEU A 190 -12.77 -0.62 -15.98
N GLN A 191 -14.08 -0.41 -16.19
CA GLN A 191 -14.74 -0.55 -17.49
C GLN A 191 -14.65 0.72 -18.35
N GLU A 192 -14.42 1.87 -17.71
CA GLU A 192 -14.18 3.13 -18.40
C GLU A 192 -12.77 3.09 -18.99
N GLY A 193 -12.64 3.22 -20.32
CA GLY A 193 -11.33 3.21 -20.98
C GLY A 193 -10.42 4.33 -20.45
N TRP A 194 -9.12 4.02 -20.36
CA TRP A 194 -8.14 4.81 -19.62
C TRP A 194 -7.47 5.75 -20.63
N TYR A 195 -8.17 6.82 -21.00
CA TYR A 195 -7.78 7.76 -22.06
C TYR A 195 -7.16 9.07 -21.53
#